data_AF-A0A3B8JGM5-F1
#
_entry.id   AF-A0A3B8JGM5-F1
#
_cell.length_a   1.000
_cell.length_b   1.000
_cell.length_c   1.000
_cell.angle_alpha   90.00
_cell.angle_beta   90.00
_cell.angle_gamma   90.00
#
_symmetry.space_group_name_H-M   'P 1'
#
loop_
_entity.id
_entity.type
_entity.pdbx_description
1 polymer ?
#
loop_
_entity_poly.entity_id
_entity_poly.type
_entity_poly.pdbx_seq_one_letter_code
_entity_poly.pdbx_strand_id
1 'polypeptide(L)' 'MVWDATTGEEVMQMTPGEEVYGQSGWVDIPYGLRAFQRSNGDYLVFVEEDWKAKVIVYQVPA' A
#
# COMPACT_ATOMS: atom_id res chain seq x y z
N MET A 1 -7.78 0.52 1.39
CA MET A 1 -8.40 1.86 1.34
C MET A 1 -7.56 2.79 2.20
N VAL A 2 -7.48 4.08 1.85
CA VAL A 2 -6.71 5.11 2.54
C VAL A 2 -7.70 6.18 2.99
N TRP A 3 -7.65 6.52 4.28
CA TRP A 3 -8.61 7.39 4.93
C TRP A 3 -7.87 8.52 5.63
N ASP A 4 -8.46 9.71 5.70
CA ASP A 4 -7.94 10.80 6.49
C ASP A 4 -8.09 10.45 7.98
N ALA A 5 -6.98 10.47 8.72
CA ALA A 5 -6.95 10.05 10.12
C ALA A 5 -7.70 11.01 11.06
N THR A 6 -7.98 12.24 10.63
CA THR A 6 -8.66 13.28 11.41
C THR A 6 -10.16 13.29 11.13
N THR A 7 -10.55 13.28 9.86
CA THR A 7 -11.96 13.40 9.43
C THR A 7 -12.64 12.05 9.22
N GLY A 8 -11.86 10.99 8.96
CA GLY A 8 -12.38 9.69 8.57
C GLY A 8 -12.91 9.63 7.13
N GLU A 9 -12.70 10.70 6.34
CA GLU A 9 -13.09 10.71 4.94
C GLU A 9 -12.19 9.78 4.11
N GLU A 10 -12.78 9.08 3.14
CA GLU A 10 -12.01 8.26 2.21
C GLU A 10 -11.17 9.15 1.30
N VAL A 11 -9.86 8.92 1.28
CA VAL A 11 -8.92 9.64 0.40
C VAL A 11 -8.79 8.91 -0.93
N MET A 12 -8.56 7.60 -0.88
CA MET A 12 -8.42 6.77 -2.08
C MET A 12 -8.52 5.26 -1.80
N GLN A 13 -8.67 4.48 -2.86
CA GLN A 13 -8.45 3.05 -2.84
C GLN A 13 -7.13 2.70 -3.54
N MET A 14 -6.23 2.01 -2.82
CA MET A 14 -5.06 1.39 -3.43
C MET A 14 -5.44 0.02 -3.97
N THR A 15 -5.27 -0.17 -5.27
CA THR A 15 -5.46 -1.45 -5.97
C THR A 15 -4.19 -1.84 -6.70
N PRO A 16 -3.95 -3.14 -6.94
CA PRO A 16 -2.86 -3.60 -7.78
C PRO A 16 -2.89 -2.93 -9.17
N GLY A 17 -1.76 -2.35 -9.57
CA GLY A 17 -1.53 -1.89 -10.95
C GLY A 17 -1.41 -3.07 -11.92
N GLU A 18 -1.38 -2.77 -13.22
CA GLU A 18 -1.28 -3.80 -14.28
C GLU A 18 -0.05 -4.69 -14.15
N GLU A 19 1.02 -4.18 -13.56
CA GLU A 19 2.30 -4.84 -13.34
C GLU A 19 2.19 -6.04 -12.39
N VAL A 20 1.21 -6.01 -11.48
CA VAL A 20 1.04 -7.02 -10.42
C VAL A 20 -0.43 -7.50 -10.28
N TYR A 21 -1.29 -7.14 -11.23
CA TYR A 21 -2.69 -7.54 -11.25
C TYR A 21 -2.82 -9.07 -11.35
N GLY A 22 -3.67 -9.65 -10.50
CA GLY A 22 -3.83 -11.11 -10.37
C GLY A 22 -2.59 -11.85 -9.83
N GLN A 23 -1.52 -11.13 -9.51
CA GLN A 23 -0.29 -11.68 -8.91
C GLN A 23 -0.17 -11.33 -7.42
N SER A 24 -1.15 -10.65 -6.85
CA SER A 24 -1.19 -10.25 -5.43
C SER A 24 -2.04 -11.24 -4.64
N GLY A 25 -1.50 -11.75 -3.52
CA GLY A 25 -2.24 -12.53 -2.55
C GLY A 25 -2.91 -11.65 -1.49
N TRP A 26 -3.22 -12.27 -0.36
CA TRP A 26 -3.85 -11.60 0.77
C TRP A 26 -2.78 -10.87 1.60
N VAL A 27 -3.21 -9.82 2.29
CA VAL A 27 -2.40 -9.14 3.31
C VAL A 27 -2.94 -9.58 4.66
N ASP A 28 -2.51 -10.74 5.11
CA ASP A 28 -3.07 -11.48 6.26
C ASP A 28 -2.05 -11.76 7.36
N ILE A 29 -0.95 -11.00 7.37
CA ILE A 29 0.09 -11.06 8.40
C ILE A 29 0.18 -9.78 9.24
N PRO A 30 0.68 -9.88 10.48
CA PRO A 30 0.94 -8.72 11.32
C PRO A 30 1.90 -7.74 10.62
N TYR A 31 1.54 -6.46 10.64
CA TYR A 31 2.34 -5.38 10.03
C TYR A 31 2.57 -5.53 8.52
N GLY A 32 1.71 -6.26 7.79
CA GLY A 32 1.82 -6.46 6.34
C GLY A 32 1.72 -5.19 5.49
N LEU A 33 1.45 -4.03 6.10
CA LEU A 33 1.49 -2.70 5.50
C LEU A 33 2.41 -1.78 6.30
N ARG A 34 3.36 -1.12 5.63
CA ARG A 34 4.18 -0.05 6.21
C ARG A 34 4.29 1.12 5.24
N ALA A 35 3.91 2.31 5.70
CA ALA A 35 4.11 3.55 4.96
C ALA A 35 5.38 4.27 5.44
N PHE A 36 6.14 4.82 4.50
CA PHE A 36 7.30 5.67 4.73
C PHE A 36 7.14 6.97 3.94
N GLN A 37 7.09 8.10 4.64
CA GLN A 37 7.02 9.40 4.00
C GLN A 37 8.43 9.83 3.55
N ARG A 38 8.55 10.19 2.27
CA ARG A 38 9.75 10.77 1.69
C ARG A 38 9.83 12.26 1.99
N SER A 39 11.02 12.82 1.88
CA SER A 39 11.27 14.25 2.12
C SER A 39 10.51 15.19 1.16
N ASN A 40 10.06 14.68 0.01
CA ASN A 40 9.25 15.43 -0.96
C ASN A 40 7.74 15.34 -0.68
N GLY A 41 7.32 14.68 0.40
CA GLY A 41 5.92 14.51 0.77
C GLY A 41 5.31 13.18 0.33
N ASP A 42 5.80 12.58 -0.76
CA ASP A 42 5.30 11.30 -1.27
C ASP A 42 5.46 10.17 -0.27
N TYR A 43 4.59 9.17 -0.34
CA TYR A 43 4.71 7.94 0.45
C TYR A 43 5.25 6.78 -0.40
N LEU A 44 6.09 5.96 0.23
CA LEU A 44 6.31 4.57 -0.16
C LEU A 44 5.49 3.68 0.76
N VAL A 45 4.64 2.84 0.19
CA VAL A 45 3.86 1.86 0.94
C VAL A 45 4.34 0.48 0.59
N PHE A 46 4.93 -0.20 1.56
CA PHE A 46 5.39 -1.58 1.47
C PHE A 46 4.25 -2.51 1.87
N VAL A 47 3.92 -3.45 0.98
CA VAL A 47 2.90 -4.48 1.19
C VAL A 47 3.60 -5.82 1.15
N GLU A 48 3.74 -6.45 2.31
CA GLU A 48 4.26 -7.80 2.39
C GLU A 48 3.19 -8.77 1.89
N GLU A 49 3.60 -9.62 0.96
CA GLU A 49 2.72 -10.47 0.17
C GLU A 49 3.25 -11.91 0.26
N ASP A 50 2.54 -12.74 1.01
CA ASP A 50 2.99 -14.09 1.38
C ASP A 50 2.90 -15.10 0.25
N TRP A 51 1.92 -14.99 -0.65
CA TRP A 51 1.66 -16.03 -1.66
C TRP A 51 2.87 -16.25 -2.57
N LYS A 52 3.47 -15.16 -3.07
CA LYS A 52 4.67 -15.23 -3.93
C LYS A 52 5.93 -14.75 -3.22
N ALA A 53 5.91 -14.65 -1.89
CA ALA A 53 7.04 -14.26 -1.05
C ALA A 53 7.73 -12.99 -1.57
N LYS A 54 6.97 -11.90 -1.72
CA LYS A 54 7.47 -10.63 -2.25
C LYS A 54 6.95 -9.45 -1.44
N VAL A 55 7.58 -8.30 -1.63
CA VAL A 55 7.08 -7.02 -1.13
C VAL A 55 6.69 -6.18 -2.33
N ILE A 56 5.41 -5.77 -2.40
CA ILE A 56 4.93 -4.82 -3.40
C ILE A 56 5.14 -3.42 -2.84
N VAL A 57 5.72 -2.52 -3.63
CA VAL A 57 5.97 -1.13 -3.22
C VAL A 57 5.13 -0.20 -4.06
N TYR A 58 4.20 0.50 -3.42
CA TYR A 58 3.41 1.55 -4.06
C TYR A 58 4.04 2.91 -3.79
N GLN A 59 4.05 3.76 -4.82
CA GLN A 59 4.31 5.19 -4.68
C GLN A 59 2.98 5.93 -4.65
N VAL A 60 2.70 6.62 -3.54
CA VAL A 60 1.49 7.44 -3.38
C VAL A 60 1.93 8.91 -3.33
N PRO A 61 1.57 9.72 -4.34
CA PRO A 61 1.84 11.16 -4.32
C PRO A 61 1.13 11.86 -3.17
N ALA A 62 1.75 12.92 -2.64
CA ALA A 62 1.09 13.85 -1.71
C ALA A 62 0.05 14.74 -2.39
#